data_AF-A0AAW5KL71-F1
#
_entry.id   AF-A0AAW5KL71-F1
#
_cell.length_a   1.000
_cell.length_b   1.000
_cell.length_c   1.000
_cell.angle_alpha   90.00
_cell.angle_beta   90.00
_cell.angle_gamma   90.00
#
_symmetry.space_group_name_H-M   'P 1'
#
loop_
_entity.id
_entity.type
_entity.pdbx_description
1 polymer ?
#
loop_
_entity_poly.entity_id
_entity_poly.type
_entity_poly.pdbx_seq_one_letter_code
_entity_poly.pdbx_strand_id
1 'polypeptide(L)'
;MKKKILSLLVTGCLLFVPTTAFADDNKTVIKTVDDLLAFSKAVNNGDYDKNKDAVVVLENDLDLTGVVWTPIGNVIDENGDLEHCFSGKFYGNGHTISNIDFTSIYGKDLLVGFFGDIEEAEVSGLTIEGNLDVTNTDNEYTVYGTIAGFAGDCTISDCVSNVSFNNNGKYVYGFIGMVGQAYGTTFEYCENTADITISGDNGSVYVGGIVGYAQIGTEVRYCSSTGDMVYAAPDAGGIVGRLYGDSKVINSYVTGKLTPVGNGTTDVGGIVGSVAGGSVSDCYFAGEIDLSQYSAKKPYTRFGGIVGKDSSSTTDFKNNYFTETENVEACGSNKEAGKAKAYDYMTTKEFYDELTAGGAKYQYVEGKTPVLPTKEYAVDFEVTPADLKNVVIKVDGKEITNNTAMLTAGTYTVEVTADDCEPLSKEITISADIATHTQAFELAYKSADYTELDKAEKAAKALNKDDYEDFSEVEKALAAIDRTKNITEQADVDAMVKAINDAVANLVKKTPASSQPDSVSSSASDSKSDSSSKAASNASNTNPSTGVAGGAFALALLSGATVVMAKKKK
;
A
#
# COMPACT_ATOMS: atom_id res chain seq x y z
N MET A 1 34.33 52.81 8.13
CA MET A 1 35.22 52.85 6.95
C MET A 1 34.53 52.11 5.79
N LYS A 2 34.54 52.74 4.60
CA LYS A 2 34.34 52.22 3.22
C LYS A 2 34.28 50.67 3.08
N LYS A 3 33.40 50.02 2.32
CA LYS A 3 33.03 50.24 0.89
C LYS A 3 31.87 49.30 0.48
N LYS A 4 31.14 49.74 -0.56
CA LYS A 4 30.11 49.11 -1.43
C LYS A 4 30.33 47.64 -1.82
N ILE A 5 29.23 46.98 -2.23
CA ILE A 5 29.01 46.02 -3.37
C ILE A 5 27.73 45.22 -3.01
N LEU A 6 26.78 44.84 -3.87
CA LEU A 6 26.45 45.09 -5.27
C LEU A 6 25.06 44.43 -5.45
N SER A 7 24.16 45.10 -6.14
CA SER A 7 22.88 44.57 -6.62
C SER A 7 23.10 43.43 -7.62
N LEU A 8 22.47 42.28 -7.40
CA LEU A 8 22.22 41.31 -8.47
C LEU A 8 20.74 40.93 -8.44
N LEU A 9 20.00 41.53 -9.38
CA LEU A 9 18.69 41.04 -9.81
C LEU A 9 18.96 39.76 -10.61
N VAL A 10 18.57 38.60 -10.08
CA VAL A 10 18.44 37.37 -10.85
C VAL A 10 16.96 37.06 -10.93
N THR A 11 16.39 37.44 -12.07
CA THR A 11 15.08 37.01 -12.53
C THR A 11 15.19 35.53 -12.90
N GLY A 12 15.00 34.64 -11.92
CA GLY A 12 14.86 33.20 -12.15
C GLY A 12 13.38 32.88 -12.33
N CYS A 13 13.00 32.43 -13.53
CA CYS A 13 11.70 31.86 -13.81
C CYS A 13 11.34 30.81 -12.75
N LEU A 14 10.29 31.08 -11.98
CA LEU A 14 9.52 30.04 -11.29
C LEU A 14 8.91 29.16 -12.38
N LEU A 15 9.59 28.05 -12.69
CA LEU A 15 8.94 26.90 -13.30
C LEU A 15 7.92 26.42 -12.25
N PHE A 16 6.65 26.70 -12.53
CA PHE A 16 5.54 26.06 -11.87
C PHE A 16 5.62 24.57 -12.20
N VAL A 17 6.24 23.79 -11.31
CA VAL A 17 5.99 22.35 -11.23
C VAL A 17 4.55 22.23 -10.74
N PRO A 18 3.66 21.48 -11.42
CA PRO A 18 2.37 21.16 -10.86
C PRO A 18 2.60 20.17 -9.73
N THR A 19 2.81 20.69 -8.52
CA THR A 19 2.46 19.96 -7.29
C THR A 19 0.95 19.77 -7.31
N THR A 20 0.48 18.65 -7.83
CA THR A 20 -0.74 18.01 -7.32
C THR A 20 -0.42 17.53 -5.92
N ALA A 21 -0.37 18.49 -5.00
CA ALA A 21 -0.35 18.27 -3.58
C ALA A 21 -1.71 17.68 -3.18
N PHE A 22 -1.78 16.35 -3.13
CA PHE A 22 -2.28 15.79 -1.87
C PHE A 22 -1.41 16.40 -0.78
N ALA A 23 -2.03 16.97 0.25
CA ALA A 23 -1.31 17.60 1.33
C ALA A 23 -0.27 16.61 1.92
N ASP A 24 1.00 16.81 1.59
CA ASP A 24 2.17 16.14 2.19
C ASP A 24 2.32 16.49 3.69
N ASP A 25 1.47 17.37 4.23
CA ASP A 25 1.60 17.97 5.56
C ASP A 25 1.22 17.03 6.74
N ASN A 26 0.81 15.78 6.50
CA ASN A 26 0.39 14.85 7.57
C ASN A 26 1.13 13.48 7.58
N LYS A 27 2.22 13.36 6.81
CA LYS A 27 3.04 12.14 6.75
C LYS A 27 4.25 12.22 7.69
N THR A 28 4.36 11.28 8.63
CA THR A 28 5.56 11.07 9.46
C THR A 28 6.50 10.12 8.72
N VAL A 29 7.75 10.53 8.53
CA VAL A 29 8.76 9.73 7.82
C VAL A 29 9.86 9.30 8.78
N ILE A 30 10.08 8.00 8.90
CA ILE A 30 11.09 7.39 9.75
C ILE A 30 12.25 6.92 8.88
N LYS A 31 13.42 7.56 9.01
CA LYS A 31 14.64 7.20 8.26
C LYS A 31 15.74 6.65 9.16
N THR A 32 15.67 6.95 10.45
CA THR A 32 16.69 6.63 11.44
C THR A 32 16.05 6.09 12.73
N VAL A 33 16.87 5.46 13.57
CA VAL A 33 16.44 5.00 14.90
C VAL A 33 15.95 6.18 15.77
N ASP A 34 16.58 7.35 15.66
CA ASP A 34 16.15 8.54 16.42
C ASP A 34 14.75 9.01 15.98
N ASP A 35 14.44 8.95 14.68
CA ASP A 35 13.09 9.26 14.18
C ASP A 35 12.06 8.27 14.74
N LEU A 36 12.41 6.98 14.79
CA LEU A 36 11.56 5.93 15.35
C LEU A 36 11.30 6.16 16.84
N LEU A 37 12.34 6.51 17.62
CA LEU A 37 12.20 6.79 19.04
C LEU A 37 11.39 8.08 19.29
N ALA A 38 11.52 9.08 18.42
CA ALA A 38 10.69 10.28 18.47
C ALA A 38 9.21 9.97 18.18
N PHE A 39 8.94 9.15 17.16
CA PHE A 39 7.60 8.65 16.84
C PHE A 39 6.99 7.86 18.01
N SER A 40 7.75 6.89 18.56
CA SER A 40 7.34 6.10 19.73
C SER A 40 6.93 7.02 20.90
N LYS A 41 7.75 8.02 21.20
CA LYS A 41 7.47 8.99 22.24
C LYS A 41 6.22 9.83 21.97
N ALA A 42 5.97 10.23 20.72
CA ALA A 42 4.80 11.02 20.34
C ALA A 42 3.50 10.21 20.52
N VAL A 43 3.48 8.95 20.07
CA VAL A 43 2.35 8.03 20.33
C VAL A 43 2.14 7.86 21.84
N ASN A 44 3.20 7.62 22.59
CA ASN A 44 3.13 7.46 24.05
C ASN A 44 2.74 8.76 24.81
N ASN A 45 2.67 9.91 24.15
CA ASN A 45 2.10 11.14 24.71
C ASN A 45 0.65 11.43 24.21
N GLY A 46 0.08 10.54 23.40
CA GLY A 46 -1.29 10.66 22.88
C GLY A 46 -1.43 11.43 21.56
N ASP A 47 -0.33 11.77 20.87
CA ASP A 47 -0.39 12.57 19.64
C ASP A 47 -1.10 11.83 18.48
N TYR A 48 -1.23 10.51 18.57
CA TYR A 48 -1.83 9.63 17.57
C TYR A 48 -3.15 8.98 18.02
N ASP A 49 -3.66 9.32 19.20
CA ASP A 49 -4.90 8.74 19.72
C ASP A 49 -6.07 9.02 18.79
N LYS A 50 -6.73 7.96 18.32
CA LYS A 50 -7.92 8.03 17.44
C LYS A 50 -7.67 8.78 16.12
N ASN A 51 -6.41 8.97 15.73
CA ASN A 51 -6.02 9.69 14.52
C ASN A 51 -5.83 8.74 13.31
N LYS A 52 -6.95 8.31 12.72
CA LYS A 52 -7.02 7.35 11.58
C LYS A 52 -6.40 7.85 10.29
N ASP A 53 -6.25 9.16 10.17
CA ASP A 53 -5.68 9.80 8.98
C ASP A 53 -4.17 9.98 9.10
N ALA A 54 -3.57 9.71 10.26
CA ALA A 54 -2.11 9.77 10.44
C ALA A 54 -1.44 8.72 9.56
N VAL A 55 -0.44 9.14 8.79
CA VAL A 55 0.37 8.24 7.96
C VAL A 55 1.81 8.26 8.45
N VAL A 56 2.35 7.09 8.75
CA VAL A 56 3.73 6.88 9.19
C VAL A 56 4.39 5.91 8.23
N VAL A 57 5.59 6.22 7.74
CA VAL A 57 6.31 5.33 6.82
C VAL A 57 7.74 5.10 7.27
N LEU A 58 8.25 3.90 7.02
CA LEU A 58 9.69 3.62 7.01
C LEU A 58 10.24 3.87 5.61
N GLU A 59 11.43 4.47 5.53
CA GLU A 59 12.20 4.60 4.29
C GLU A 59 13.52 3.82 4.31
N ASN A 60 13.90 3.26 5.46
CA ASN A 60 15.11 2.47 5.62
C ASN A 60 14.86 1.32 6.58
N ASP A 61 15.67 0.27 6.41
CA ASP A 61 15.86 -0.73 7.46
C ASP A 61 16.54 -0.08 8.67
N LEU A 62 16.11 -0.45 9.87
CA LEU A 62 16.65 0.07 11.12
C LEU A 62 17.24 -1.05 11.97
N ASP A 63 18.40 -0.80 12.56
CA ASP A 63 19.07 -1.71 13.50
C ASP A 63 18.95 -1.16 14.91
N LEU A 64 18.26 -1.90 15.79
CA LEU A 64 18.00 -1.55 17.19
C LEU A 64 19.04 -2.14 18.17
N THR A 65 20.20 -2.60 17.68
CA THR A 65 21.27 -3.12 18.54
C THR A 65 21.62 -2.12 19.66
N GLY A 66 21.46 -2.56 20.91
CA GLY A 66 21.79 -1.77 22.09
C GLY A 66 20.73 -0.72 22.48
N VAL A 67 19.61 -0.65 21.76
CA VAL A 67 18.47 0.19 22.13
C VAL A 67 17.63 -0.55 23.18
N VAL A 68 17.35 0.13 24.29
CA VAL A 68 16.36 -0.36 25.27
C VAL A 68 14.98 -0.02 24.74
N TRP A 69 14.25 -1.03 24.29
CA TRP A 69 12.95 -0.83 23.65
C TRP A 69 11.86 -0.45 24.65
N THR A 70 11.00 0.50 24.27
CA THR A 70 9.74 0.80 24.93
C THR A 70 8.63 0.65 23.89
N PRO A 71 7.65 -0.24 24.09
CA PRO A 71 6.59 -0.46 23.12
C PRO A 71 5.83 0.83 22.79
N ILE A 72 5.36 0.94 21.54
CA ILE A 72 4.64 2.10 21.04
C ILE A 72 3.15 1.97 21.39
N GLY A 73 2.58 2.91 22.16
CA GLY A 73 1.21 2.83 22.66
C GLY A 73 1.07 1.86 23.83
N ASN A 74 1.87 2.02 24.89
CA ASN A 74 1.87 1.10 26.04
C ASN A 74 1.68 1.78 27.40
N VAL A 75 1.27 3.04 27.42
CA VAL A 75 1.13 3.82 28.64
C VAL A 75 -0.13 3.38 29.39
N ILE A 76 0.04 2.97 30.65
CA ILE A 76 -1.03 2.53 31.53
C ILE A 76 -1.12 3.51 32.70
N ASP A 77 -2.33 4.00 32.99
CA ASP A 77 -2.59 4.93 34.07
C ASP A 77 -2.55 4.26 35.47
N GLU A 78 -2.69 5.06 36.54
CA GLU A 78 -2.68 4.55 37.92
C GLU A 78 -3.85 3.59 38.24
N ASN A 79 -4.93 3.62 37.45
CA ASN A 79 -6.08 2.74 37.58
C ASN A 79 -5.86 1.39 36.87
N GLY A 80 -4.84 1.31 36.01
CA GLY A 80 -4.55 0.15 35.19
C GLY A 80 -5.24 0.18 33.83
N ASP A 81 -5.75 1.34 33.42
CA ASP A 81 -6.37 1.56 32.12
C ASP A 81 -5.31 2.06 31.11
N LEU A 82 -5.42 1.64 29.86
CA LEU A 82 -4.55 2.14 28.80
C LEU A 82 -4.85 3.62 28.54
N GLU A 83 -3.82 4.45 28.52
CA GLU A 83 -3.94 5.89 28.32
C GLU A 83 -3.88 6.27 26.83
N HIS A 84 -2.96 5.66 26.09
CA HIS A 84 -2.64 6.02 24.70
C HIS A 84 -2.41 4.79 23.82
N CYS A 85 -2.83 4.88 22.56
CA CYS A 85 -2.65 3.85 21.54
C CYS A 85 -2.30 4.47 20.19
N PHE A 86 -1.85 3.65 19.24
CA PHE A 86 -1.71 4.10 17.85
C PHE A 86 -2.98 3.78 17.06
N SER A 87 -3.58 4.79 16.43
CA SER A 87 -4.77 4.63 15.58
C SER A 87 -4.59 5.10 14.14
N GLY A 88 -3.39 5.02 13.56
CA GLY A 88 -3.11 5.51 12.21
C GLY A 88 -2.73 4.41 11.22
N LYS A 89 -2.05 4.81 10.14
CA LYS A 89 -1.47 3.91 9.13
C LYS A 89 0.04 3.88 9.27
N PHE A 90 0.59 2.71 9.51
CA PHE A 90 2.03 2.46 9.60
C PHE A 90 2.46 1.58 8.44
N TYR A 91 3.16 2.17 7.49
CA TYR A 91 3.71 1.48 6.33
C TYR A 91 5.18 1.18 6.56
N GLY A 92 5.50 -0.08 6.82
CA GLY A 92 6.86 -0.59 6.84
C GLY A 92 7.51 -0.53 5.45
N ASN A 93 6.73 -0.43 4.37
CA ASN A 93 7.22 -0.26 2.99
C ASN A 93 8.19 -1.38 2.52
N GLY A 94 8.10 -2.56 3.13
CA GLY A 94 9.01 -3.69 2.91
C GLY A 94 10.30 -3.62 3.72
N HIS A 95 10.45 -2.64 4.61
CA HIS A 95 11.64 -2.48 5.45
C HIS A 95 11.61 -3.35 6.71
N THR A 96 12.82 -3.54 7.23
CA THR A 96 13.09 -4.38 8.39
C THR A 96 13.52 -3.56 9.60
N ILE A 97 12.91 -3.85 10.75
CA ILE A 97 13.44 -3.48 12.07
C ILE A 97 14.18 -4.69 12.63
N SER A 98 15.50 -4.59 12.74
CA SER A 98 16.37 -5.69 13.15
C SER A 98 16.91 -5.51 14.57
N ASN A 99 17.27 -6.63 15.20
CA ASN A 99 17.89 -6.70 16.52
C ASN A 99 17.07 -6.01 17.64
N ILE A 100 15.74 -6.03 17.54
CA ILE A 100 14.89 -5.60 18.64
C ILE A 100 14.95 -6.63 19.76
N ASP A 101 15.14 -6.18 21.00
CA ASP A 101 15.21 -7.04 22.18
C ASP A 101 14.06 -6.73 23.15
N PHE A 102 13.14 -7.69 23.28
CA PHE A 102 11.99 -7.61 24.19
C PHE A 102 12.27 -8.23 25.57
N THR A 103 13.42 -8.88 25.79
CA THR A 103 13.71 -9.65 27.01
C THR A 103 13.64 -8.79 28.27
N SER A 104 14.06 -7.53 28.18
CA SER A 104 14.08 -6.65 29.36
C SER A 104 12.71 -6.19 29.86
N ILE A 105 11.69 -6.21 28.98
CA ILE A 105 10.33 -5.72 29.22
C ILE A 105 9.30 -6.86 29.35
N TYR A 106 9.58 -8.03 28.77
CA TYR A 106 8.71 -9.21 28.92
C TYR A 106 8.52 -9.59 30.39
N GLY A 107 7.29 -9.94 30.80
CA GLY A 107 6.95 -10.30 32.17
C GLY A 107 7.00 -9.17 33.19
N LYS A 108 7.27 -7.93 32.75
CA LYS A 108 7.16 -6.70 33.55
C LYS A 108 6.05 -5.80 33.05
N ASP A 109 5.99 -5.62 31.73
CA ASP A 109 4.97 -4.82 31.08
C ASP A 109 3.81 -5.71 30.64
N LEU A 110 2.59 -5.16 30.67
CA LEU A 110 1.38 -5.88 30.26
C LEU A 110 1.33 -6.08 28.74
N LEU A 111 1.59 -5.02 27.97
CA LEU A 111 1.52 -5.02 26.50
C LEU A 111 2.94 -4.90 25.95
N VAL A 112 3.41 -5.97 25.30
CA VAL A 112 4.79 -6.09 24.83
C VAL A 112 4.79 -6.35 23.34
N GLY A 113 5.57 -5.56 22.60
CA GLY A 113 5.74 -5.69 21.16
C GLY A 113 6.46 -4.50 20.56
N PHE A 114 6.57 -4.44 19.23
CA PHE A 114 6.93 -3.20 18.55
C PHE A 114 5.91 -2.11 18.91
N PHE A 115 4.62 -2.41 18.74
CA PHE A 115 3.53 -1.71 19.40
C PHE A 115 3.11 -2.41 20.70
N GLY A 116 2.71 -1.65 21.70
CA GLY A 116 1.96 -2.17 22.84
C GLY A 116 0.50 -2.39 22.43
N ASP A 117 -0.15 -1.33 21.97
CA ASP A 117 -1.58 -1.28 21.63
C ASP A 117 -1.82 -0.51 20.32
N ILE A 118 -2.57 -1.13 19.41
CA ILE A 118 -3.06 -0.50 18.19
C ILE A 118 -4.59 -0.68 18.07
N GLU A 119 -5.27 0.41 17.71
CA GLU A 119 -6.74 0.46 17.64
C GLU A 119 -7.19 1.17 16.36
N GLU A 120 -8.02 0.54 15.55
CA GLU A 120 -8.51 1.07 14.28
C GLU A 120 -7.37 1.47 13.32
N ALA A 121 -6.24 0.76 13.39
CA ALA A 121 -5.01 1.04 12.68
C ALA A 121 -4.79 0.13 11.46
N GLU A 122 -3.95 0.59 10.54
CA GLU A 122 -3.41 -0.20 9.43
C GLU A 122 -1.90 -0.37 9.62
N VAL A 123 -1.40 -1.60 9.67
CA VAL A 123 0.04 -1.89 9.68
C VAL A 123 0.36 -2.77 8.49
N SER A 124 1.31 -2.37 7.64
CA SER A 124 1.66 -3.20 6.49
C SER A 124 3.11 -3.14 6.03
N GLY A 125 3.58 -4.22 5.42
CA GLY A 125 4.90 -4.30 4.80
C GLY A 125 6.05 -4.19 5.81
N LEU A 126 5.87 -4.68 7.04
CA LEU A 126 6.84 -4.54 8.12
C LEU A 126 7.44 -5.89 8.50
N THR A 127 8.77 -5.99 8.47
CA THR A 127 9.51 -7.13 9.03
C THR A 127 10.13 -6.74 10.36
N ILE A 128 9.92 -7.56 11.40
CA ILE A 128 10.59 -7.41 12.69
C ILE A 128 11.46 -8.64 12.94
N GLU A 129 12.74 -8.42 13.23
CA GLU A 129 13.72 -9.46 13.53
C GLU A 129 14.36 -9.28 14.90
N GLY A 130 14.55 -10.39 15.61
CA GLY A 130 15.15 -10.37 16.93
C GLY A 130 15.06 -11.70 17.66
N ASN A 131 15.26 -11.66 18.98
CA ASN A 131 15.10 -12.80 19.85
C ASN A 131 14.48 -12.36 21.18
N LEU A 132 13.66 -13.23 21.74
CA LEU A 132 13.09 -13.09 23.08
C LEU A 132 13.43 -14.34 23.89
N ASP A 133 14.51 -14.23 24.65
CA ASP A 133 14.90 -15.21 25.65
C ASP A 133 14.36 -14.77 27.02
N VAL A 134 13.38 -15.49 27.56
CA VAL A 134 12.80 -15.16 28.87
C VAL A 134 13.83 -15.47 29.96
N THR A 135 14.36 -14.42 30.58
CA THR A 135 15.37 -14.51 31.66
C THR A 135 14.83 -14.07 33.01
N ASN A 136 13.75 -13.31 33.03
CA ASN A 136 13.18 -12.74 34.24
C ASN A 136 12.48 -13.80 35.10
N THR A 137 12.26 -13.46 36.37
CA THR A 137 11.49 -14.28 37.32
C THR A 137 10.09 -13.72 37.57
N ASP A 138 9.83 -12.54 37.01
CA ASP A 138 8.57 -11.84 37.13
C ASP A 138 7.59 -12.49 36.16
N ASN A 139 6.59 -13.17 36.73
CA ASN A 139 5.62 -13.98 36.00
C ASN A 139 4.30 -13.22 35.87
N GLU A 140 4.39 -11.92 35.58
CA GLU A 140 3.20 -11.11 35.36
C GLU A 140 2.51 -11.50 34.04
N TYR A 141 1.21 -11.28 34.00
CA TYR A 141 0.41 -11.55 32.82
C TYR A 141 0.88 -10.64 31.68
N THR A 142 1.40 -11.24 30.62
CA THR A 142 2.01 -10.51 29.50
C THR A 142 1.28 -10.84 28.20
N VAL A 143 0.82 -9.81 27.51
CA VAL A 143 0.31 -9.89 26.14
C VAL A 143 1.44 -9.48 25.21
N TYR A 144 2.13 -10.48 24.70
CA TYR A 144 3.27 -10.32 23.81
C TYR A 144 2.85 -10.54 22.36
N GLY A 145 3.21 -9.59 21.49
CA GLY A 145 3.32 -9.89 20.08
C GLY A 145 4.43 -9.12 19.38
N THR A 146 5.08 -9.75 18.42
CA THR A 146 6.19 -9.17 17.66
C THR A 146 5.83 -7.80 17.04
N ILE A 147 4.65 -7.71 16.42
CA ILE A 147 4.11 -6.47 15.84
C ILE A 147 3.36 -5.68 16.92
N ALA A 148 2.45 -6.31 17.64
CA ALA A 148 1.67 -5.64 18.68
C ALA A 148 1.31 -6.57 19.85
N GLY A 149 1.27 -6.04 21.06
CA GLY A 149 0.62 -6.73 22.18
C GLY A 149 -0.87 -6.93 21.91
N PHE A 150 -1.61 -5.83 21.75
CA PHE A 150 -3.04 -5.82 21.45
C PHE A 150 -3.34 -5.16 20.10
N ALA A 151 -4.32 -5.70 19.37
CA ALA A 151 -4.88 -5.11 18.16
C ALA A 151 -6.42 -5.14 18.18
N GLY A 152 -7.07 -3.98 18.12
CA GLY A 152 -8.52 -3.82 18.07
C GLY A 152 -8.98 -3.17 16.77
N ASP A 153 -9.90 -3.81 16.05
CA ASP A 153 -10.50 -3.32 14.80
C ASP A 153 -9.45 -2.88 13.74
N CYS A 154 -8.31 -3.57 13.69
CA CYS A 154 -7.17 -3.23 12.83
C CYS A 154 -7.12 -4.03 11.52
N THR A 155 -6.27 -3.58 10.58
CA THR A 155 -5.79 -4.39 9.45
C THR A 155 -4.28 -4.52 9.51
N ILE A 156 -3.78 -5.75 9.58
CA ILE A 156 -2.35 -6.05 9.60
C ILE A 156 -2.05 -6.90 8.38
N SER A 157 -1.19 -6.43 7.48
CA SER A 157 -0.99 -7.13 6.22
C SER A 157 0.46 -7.12 5.73
N ASP A 158 0.88 -8.19 5.05
CA ASP A 158 2.24 -8.29 4.51
C ASP A 158 3.33 -8.04 5.56
N CYS A 159 3.11 -8.50 6.78
CA CYS A 159 4.04 -8.34 7.89
C CYS A 159 4.74 -9.66 8.19
N VAL A 160 6.01 -9.59 8.57
CA VAL A 160 6.84 -10.75 8.89
C VAL A 160 7.35 -10.65 10.32
N SER A 161 7.05 -11.67 11.11
CA SER A 161 7.64 -11.91 12.42
C SER A 161 8.79 -12.89 12.27
N ASN A 162 10.02 -12.41 12.44
CA ASN A 162 11.23 -13.23 12.52
C ASN A 162 11.88 -13.06 13.91
N VAL A 163 11.07 -13.20 14.96
CA VAL A 163 11.52 -13.11 16.35
C VAL A 163 11.40 -14.46 17.03
N SER A 164 12.54 -15.07 17.35
CA SER A 164 12.53 -16.34 18.09
C SER A 164 12.05 -16.12 19.51
N PHE A 165 11.14 -16.98 19.98
CA PHE A 165 10.65 -16.94 21.36
C PHE A 165 11.11 -18.18 22.11
N ASN A 166 11.80 -18.01 23.24
CA ASN A 166 12.18 -19.11 24.10
C ASN A 166 11.94 -18.77 25.56
N ASN A 167 11.04 -19.52 26.22
CA ASN A 167 10.79 -19.31 27.64
C ASN A 167 11.89 -19.85 28.55
N ASN A 168 12.89 -20.58 28.04
CA ASN A 168 14.00 -21.15 28.79
C ASN A 168 13.55 -21.97 30.02
N GLY A 169 12.40 -22.66 29.90
CA GLY A 169 11.79 -23.44 30.98
C GLY A 169 11.20 -22.60 32.12
N LYS A 170 11.14 -21.27 31.97
CA LYS A 170 10.48 -20.35 32.90
C LYS A 170 8.97 -20.40 32.72
N TYR A 171 8.26 -20.19 33.82
CA TYR A 171 6.81 -20.08 33.79
C TYR A 171 6.42 -18.80 33.04
N VAL A 172 5.58 -18.94 32.02
CA VAL A 172 4.99 -17.80 31.29
C VAL A 172 3.48 -17.80 31.41
N TYR A 173 2.88 -16.61 31.37
CA TYR A 173 1.45 -16.39 31.53
C TYR A 173 0.99 -15.24 30.63
N GLY A 174 -0.07 -15.47 29.84
CA GLY A 174 -0.63 -14.47 28.93
C GLY A 174 -0.71 -14.94 27.49
N PHE A 175 -0.48 -14.05 26.52
CA PHE A 175 -0.69 -14.36 25.11
C PHE A 175 0.56 -14.07 24.28
N ILE A 176 0.83 -14.91 23.28
CA ILE A 176 2.08 -14.89 22.50
C ILE A 176 1.75 -15.10 21.01
N GLY A 177 2.24 -14.21 20.15
CA GLY A 177 2.27 -14.41 18.69
C GLY A 177 2.91 -13.26 17.92
N MET A 178 2.61 -13.09 16.63
CA MET A 178 2.89 -11.82 15.94
C MET A 178 2.04 -10.70 16.56
N VAL A 179 0.79 -11.03 16.92
CA VAL A 179 -0.05 -10.24 17.80
C VAL A 179 -0.48 -11.08 18.99
N GLY A 180 -0.33 -10.55 20.20
CA GLY A 180 -0.70 -11.28 21.41
C GLY A 180 -2.22 -11.51 21.48
N GLN A 181 -3.00 -10.43 21.34
CA GLN A 181 -4.45 -10.47 21.40
C GLN A 181 -5.07 -9.62 20.30
N ALA A 182 -6.08 -10.17 19.62
CA ALA A 182 -6.78 -9.50 18.53
C ALA A 182 -8.30 -9.52 18.72
N TYR A 183 -8.93 -8.39 18.46
CA TYR A 183 -10.39 -8.21 18.44
C TYR A 183 -10.78 -7.50 17.15
N GLY A 184 -11.79 -7.99 16.41
CA GLY A 184 -12.25 -7.34 15.17
C GLY A 184 -11.18 -7.12 14.09
N THR A 185 -10.02 -7.77 14.20
CA THR A 185 -8.83 -7.44 13.40
C THR A 185 -8.66 -8.41 12.23
N THR A 186 -8.23 -7.89 11.09
CA THR A 186 -7.93 -8.70 9.90
C THR A 186 -6.42 -8.85 9.72
N PHE A 187 -5.96 -10.09 9.55
CA PHE A 187 -4.58 -10.44 9.20
C PHE A 187 -4.55 -10.99 7.77
N GLU A 188 -3.69 -10.45 6.92
CA GLU A 188 -3.55 -10.88 5.52
C GLU A 188 -2.10 -11.00 5.08
N TYR A 189 -1.69 -12.10 4.46
CA TYR A 189 -0.32 -12.25 3.94
C TYR A 189 0.75 -12.06 5.02
N CYS A 190 0.45 -12.44 6.27
CA CYS A 190 1.38 -12.33 7.39
C CYS A 190 2.11 -13.66 7.62
N GLU A 191 3.39 -13.59 7.96
CA GLU A 191 4.22 -14.77 8.17
C GLU A 191 4.95 -14.73 9.51
N ASN A 192 4.94 -15.85 10.23
CA ASN A 192 5.91 -16.13 11.27
C ASN A 192 6.98 -17.09 10.74
N THR A 193 8.24 -16.64 10.74
CA THR A 193 9.38 -17.43 10.23
C THR A 193 10.26 -17.99 11.34
N ALA A 194 10.13 -17.47 12.56
CA ALA A 194 10.99 -17.84 13.68
C ALA A 194 10.38 -18.90 14.60
N ASP A 195 11.27 -19.61 15.29
CA ASP A 195 10.90 -20.68 16.21
C ASP A 195 10.20 -20.15 17.47
N ILE A 196 9.22 -20.91 17.95
CA ILE A 196 8.52 -20.64 19.21
C ILE A 196 8.68 -21.85 20.13
N THR A 197 9.45 -21.67 21.20
CA THR A 197 9.74 -22.68 22.21
C THR A 197 9.13 -22.32 23.56
N ILE A 198 8.10 -23.09 23.94
CA ILE A 198 7.46 -23.05 25.25
C ILE A 198 7.65 -24.41 25.93
N SER A 199 8.35 -24.41 27.06
CA SER A 199 8.69 -25.59 27.83
C SER A 199 8.27 -25.44 29.30
N GLY A 200 8.32 -26.52 30.08
CA GLY A 200 7.92 -26.51 31.49
C GLY A 200 6.40 -26.42 31.71
N ASP A 201 5.98 -26.28 32.97
CA ASP A 201 4.58 -26.22 33.35
C ASP A 201 4.08 -24.78 33.36
N ASN A 202 3.28 -24.40 32.36
CA ASN A 202 2.75 -23.04 32.20
C ASN A 202 1.24 -22.97 32.52
N GLY A 203 0.80 -21.83 33.05
CA GLY A 203 -0.61 -21.60 33.38
C GLY A 203 -1.22 -20.52 32.49
N SER A 204 -2.36 -20.82 31.88
CA SER A 204 -3.16 -19.91 31.03
C SER A 204 -2.34 -19.09 30.01
N VAL A 205 -1.48 -19.75 29.22
CA VAL A 205 -0.78 -19.14 28.09
C VAL A 205 -1.38 -19.58 26.75
N TYR A 206 -1.67 -18.62 25.85
CA TYR A 206 -2.15 -18.88 24.48
C TYR A 206 -1.09 -18.49 23.47
N VAL A 207 -0.76 -19.41 22.57
CA VAL A 207 0.41 -19.27 21.68
C VAL A 207 0.00 -19.55 20.25
N GLY A 208 0.19 -18.59 19.35
CA GLY A 208 0.02 -18.77 17.91
C GLY A 208 1.15 -18.09 17.16
N GLY A 209 1.57 -18.62 16.00
CA GLY A 209 2.56 -17.93 15.17
C GLY A 209 2.09 -16.55 14.73
N ILE A 210 0.79 -16.41 14.41
CA ILE A 210 0.19 -15.13 14.01
C ILE A 210 -0.53 -14.48 15.19
N VAL A 211 -1.47 -15.17 15.84
CA VAL A 211 -2.25 -14.59 16.95
C VAL A 211 -2.30 -15.50 18.17
N GLY A 212 -1.96 -14.99 19.34
CA GLY A 212 -2.14 -15.71 20.60
C GLY A 212 -3.62 -15.95 20.90
N TYR A 213 -4.41 -14.87 21.00
CA TYR A 213 -5.85 -14.92 21.23
C TYR A 213 -6.66 -14.13 20.18
N ALA A 214 -7.36 -14.83 19.29
CA ALA A 214 -8.23 -14.23 18.29
C ALA A 214 -9.69 -14.21 18.78
N GLN A 215 -10.27 -13.01 18.91
CA GLN A 215 -11.61 -12.80 19.44
C GLN A 215 -12.50 -12.08 18.43
N ILE A 216 -13.80 -12.43 18.46
CA ILE A 216 -14.97 -11.74 17.90
C ILE A 216 -14.64 -10.85 16.69
N GLY A 217 -15.03 -11.31 15.50
CA GLY A 217 -14.79 -10.60 14.24
C GLY A 217 -13.35 -10.67 13.72
N THR A 218 -12.41 -11.29 14.45
CA THR A 218 -11.02 -11.46 13.96
C THR A 218 -10.94 -12.45 12.81
N GLU A 219 -10.27 -12.07 11.72
CA GLU A 219 -10.07 -12.91 10.54
C GLU A 219 -8.58 -13.06 10.24
N VAL A 220 -8.08 -14.29 10.23
CA VAL A 220 -6.71 -14.63 9.83
C VAL A 220 -6.78 -15.32 8.47
N ARG A 221 -6.31 -14.65 7.41
CA ARG A 221 -6.33 -15.21 6.05
C ARG A 221 -5.00 -15.06 5.34
N TYR A 222 -4.68 -16.01 4.46
CA TYR A 222 -3.43 -15.96 3.70
C TYR A 222 -2.21 -15.84 4.59
N CYS A 223 -2.20 -16.47 5.76
CA CYS A 223 -1.08 -16.38 6.69
C CYS A 223 -0.33 -17.71 6.79
N SER A 224 0.95 -17.64 7.15
CA SER A 224 1.76 -18.84 7.34
C SER A 224 2.65 -18.81 8.58
N SER A 225 2.98 -20.00 9.07
CA SER A 225 4.02 -20.17 10.09
C SER A 225 5.00 -21.26 9.64
N THR A 226 6.27 -20.89 9.51
CA THR A 226 7.33 -21.76 8.98
C THR A 226 8.39 -22.13 10.01
N GLY A 227 8.49 -21.37 11.11
CA GLY A 227 9.36 -21.68 12.25
C GLY A 227 8.90 -22.90 13.07
N ASP A 228 9.85 -23.56 13.70
CA ASP A 228 9.60 -24.76 14.50
C ASP A 228 8.92 -24.42 15.84
N MET A 229 8.08 -25.34 16.30
CA MET A 229 7.21 -25.15 17.46
C MET A 229 7.46 -26.23 18.50
N VAL A 230 7.77 -25.84 19.73
CA VAL A 230 7.81 -26.71 20.90
C VAL A 230 6.79 -26.21 21.89
N TYR A 231 5.72 -26.96 22.15
CA TYR A 231 4.56 -26.45 22.89
C TYR A 231 4.23 -27.23 24.16
N ALA A 232 4.60 -26.64 25.31
CA ALA A 232 4.11 -26.93 26.66
C ALA A 232 3.17 -25.82 27.17
N ALA A 233 2.20 -25.41 26.35
CA ALA A 233 1.28 -24.29 26.59
C ALA A 233 -0.18 -24.78 26.65
N PRO A 234 -1.04 -24.25 27.54
CA PRO A 234 -2.45 -24.64 27.65
C PRO A 234 -3.26 -24.56 26.36
N ASP A 235 -3.01 -23.56 25.50
CA ASP A 235 -3.61 -23.47 24.18
C ASP A 235 -2.52 -23.03 23.19
N ALA A 236 -2.16 -23.88 22.23
CA ALA A 236 -1.10 -23.57 21.27
C ALA A 236 -1.40 -24.08 19.86
N GLY A 237 -1.32 -23.19 18.87
CA GLY A 237 -1.50 -23.48 17.46
C GLY A 237 -0.35 -22.93 16.62
N GLY A 238 -0.19 -23.45 15.40
CA GLY A 238 0.80 -22.87 14.48
C GLY A 238 0.40 -21.49 13.97
N ILE A 239 -0.90 -21.21 13.81
CA ILE A 239 -1.41 -19.89 13.39
C ILE A 239 -2.07 -19.15 14.56
N VAL A 240 -3.03 -19.79 15.23
CA VAL A 240 -3.79 -19.19 16.34
C VAL A 240 -3.71 -20.03 17.60
N GLY A 241 -3.41 -19.42 18.75
CA GLY A 241 -3.46 -20.13 20.04
C GLY A 241 -4.89 -20.50 20.42
N ARG A 242 -5.74 -19.47 20.57
CA ARG A 242 -7.17 -19.65 20.85
C ARG A 242 -8.05 -18.83 19.91
N LEU A 243 -9.05 -19.49 19.31
CA LEU A 243 -10.05 -18.88 18.44
C LEU A 243 -11.40 -18.78 19.19
N TYR A 244 -11.98 -17.59 19.25
CA TYR A 244 -13.21 -17.33 20.02
C TYR A 244 -14.23 -16.49 19.26
N GLY A 245 -15.51 -16.74 19.52
CA GLY A 245 -16.62 -16.01 18.92
C GLY A 245 -16.89 -16.47 17.49
N ASP A 246 -17.03 -15.52 16.58
CA ASP A 246 -17.24 -15.71 15.13
C ASP A 246 -15.95 -15.54 14.30
N SER A 247 -14.80 -15.53 14.97
CA SER A 247 -13.47 -15.40 14.37
C SER A 247 -13.13 -16.56 13.41
N LYS A 248 -12.24 -16.32 12.45
CA LYS A 248 -11.96 -17.28 11.37
C LYS A 248 -10.49 -17.43 11.07
N VAL A 249 -10.07 -18.64 10.69
CA VAL A 249 -8.77 -18.91 10.07
C VAL A 249 -9.03 -19.53 8.70
N ILE A 250 -8.55 -18.89 7.63
CA ILE A 250 -8.91 -19.24 6.24
C ILE A 250 -7.65 -19.24 5.38
N ASN A 251 -7.52 -20.14 4.39
CA ASN A 251 -6.42 -20.13 3.41
C ASN A 251 -5.05 -19.89 4.07
N SER A 252 -4.73 -20.63 5.13
CA SER A 252 -3.51 -20.43 5.91
C SER A 252 -2.82 -21.76 6.16
N TYR A 253 -1.50 -21.75 6.28
CA TYR A 253 -0.75 -22.98 6.38
C TYR A 253 0.42 -22.94 7.35
N VAL A 254 0.84 -24.11 7.82
CA VAL A 254 1.99 -24.26 8.72
C VAL A 254 2.91 -25.33 8.17
N THR A 255 4.22 -25.05 8.08
CA THR A 255 5.22 -26.04 7.63
C THR A 255 6.29 -26.33 8.68
N GLY A 256 6.40 -25.51 9.73
CA GLY A 256 7.34 -25.74 10.82
C GLY A 256 7.05 -27.04 11.55
N LYS A 257 8.09 -27.68 12.09
CA LYS A 257 7.97 -28.90 12.89
C LYS A 257 7.20 -28.62 14.18
N LEU A 258 6.26 -29.48 14.53
CA LEU A 258 5.48 -29.39 15.77
C LEU A 258 5.89 -30.47 16.76
N THR A 259 6.42 -30.05 17.90
CA THR A 259 6.79 -30.90 19.04
C THR A 259 5.87 -30.61 20.23
N PRO A 260 4.74 -31.31 20.37
CA PRO A 260 3.90 -31.19 21.57
C PRO A 260 4.64 -31.77 22.78
N VAL A 261 4.53 -31.09 23.93
CA VAL A 261 5.20 -31.49 25.17
C VAL A 261 4.17 -31.71 26.27
N GLY A 262 4.38 -32.76 27.09
CA GLY A 262 3.60 -32.98 28.30
C GLY A 262 2.78 -34.27 28.28
N ASN A 263 1.71 -34.32 29.07
CA ASN A 263 0.92 -35.53 29.34
C ASN A 263 -0.51 -35.49 28.78
N GLY A 264 -0.79 -34.55 27.86
CA GLY A 264 -2.08 -34.41 27.19
C GLY A 264 -3.13 -33.60 27.95
N THR A 265 -2.69 -32.68 28.82
CA THR A 265 -3.57 -31.72 29.51
C THR A 265 -3.64 -30.36 28.83
N THR A 266 -2.91 -30.15 27.74
CA THR A 266 -2.83 -28.91 26.97
C THR A 266 -3.52 -29.08 25.61
N ASP A 267 -4.13 -28.01 25.11
CA ASP A 267 -4.81 -27.97 23.81
C ASP A 267 -3.82 -27.54 22.72
N VAL A 268 -3.26 -28.51 21.99
CA VAL A 268 -2.24 -28.25 20.95
C VAL A 268 -2.75 -28.66 19.57
N GLY A 269 -2.71 -27.76 18.60
CA GLY A 269 -3.11 -28.03 17.22
C GLY A 269 -2.08 -27.61 16.19
N GLY A 270 -2.08 -28.26 15.03
CA GLY A 270 -1.22 -27.84 13.92
C GLY A 270 -1.55 -26.42 13.42
N ILE A 271 -2.83 -26.04 13.37
CA ILE A 271 -3.29 -24.70 12.95
C ILE A 271 -3.77 -23.89 14.14
N VAL A 272 -4.69 -24.45 14.94
CA VAL A 272 -5.31 -23.77 16.08
C VAL A 272 -5.19 -24.59 17.35
N GLY A 273 -4.77 -24.00 18.47
CA GLY A 273 -4.72 -24.70 19.76
C GLY A 273 -6.10 -25.11 20.25
N SER A 274 -6.94 -24.13 20.56
CA SER A 274 -8.35 -24.38 20.89
C SER A 274 -9.33 -23.46 20.19
N VAL A 275 -10.53 -23.98 19.98
CA VAL A 275 -11.65 -23.23 19.39
C VAL A 275 -12.85 -23.22 20.34
N ALA A 276 -13.50 -22.08 20.44
CA ALA A 276 -14.71 -21.85 21.22
C ALA A 276 -15.74 -21.04 20.40
N GLY A 277 -15.94 -21.48 19.14
CA GLY A 277 -16.71 -20.79 18.11
C GLY A 277 -15.85 -20.48 16.88
N GLY A 278 -16.49 -20.05 15.80
CA GLY A 278 -15.82 -19.59 14.59
C GLY A 278 -15.69 -20.66 13.51
N SER A 279 -14.72 -20.46 12.61
CA SER A 279 -14.44 -21.41 11.54
C SER A 279 -12.95 -21.56 11.25
N VAL A 280 -12.52 -22.77 10.90
CA VAL A 280 -11.19 -23.04 10.32
C VAL A 280 -11.42 -23.70 8.97
N SER A 281 -11.03 -23.04 7.89
CA SER A 281 -11.24 -23.56 6.54
C SER A 281 -10.09 -23.36 5.58
N ASP A 282 -9.99 -24.26 4.60
CA ASP A 282 -9.03 -24.13 3.51
C ASP A 282 -7.56 -24.05 4.02
N CYS A 283 -7.28 -24.65 5.16
CA CYS A 283 -5.97 -24.61 5.83
C CYS A 283 -5.23 -25.94 5.73
N TYR A 284 -3.90 -25.91 5.81
CA TYR A 284 -3.16 -27.15 5.96
C TYR A 284 -1.94 -27.06 6.89
N PHE A 285 -1.70 -28.14 7.64
CA PHE A 285 -0.46 -28.34 8.41
C PHE A 285 0.41 -29.37 7.67
N ALA A 286 1.59 -28.95 7.22
CA ALA A 286 2.54 -29.76 6.47
C ALA A 286 3.86 -30.02 7.20
N GLY A 287 3.94 -29.72 8.50
CA GLY A 287 5.14 -29.95 9.30
C GLY A 287 5.30 -31.40 9.77
N GLU A 288 6.51 -31.76 10.21
CA GLU A 288 6.73 -32.98 10.98
C GLU A 288 6.05 -32.87 12.35
N ILE A 289 5.40 -33.93 12.81
CA ILE A 289 4.90 -34.03 14.19
C ILE A 289 5.82 -34.96 14.99
N ASP A 290 6.53 -34.40 15.97
CA ASP A 290 7.43 -35.14 16.84
C ASP A 290 6.82 -35.38 18.22
N LEU A 291 6.39 -36.62 18.45
CA LEU A 291 5.76 -37.05 19.69
C LEU A 291 6.75 -37.54 20.76
N SER A 292 8.07 -37.38 20.56
CA SER A 292 9.10 -37.89 21.47
C SER A 292 8.97 -37.35 22.91
N GLN A 293 8.40 -36.16 23.07
CA GLN A 293 8.19 -35.49 24.36
C GLN A 293 6.72 -35.51 24.82
N TYR A 294 5.85 -36.23 24.11
CA TYR A 294 4.43 -36.30 24.38
C TYR A 294 4.04 -37.65 24.98
N SER A 295 3.69 -37.63 26.27
CA SER A 295 3.41 -38.81 27.10
C SER A 295 1.91 -39.09 27.29
N ALA A 296 1.04 -38.39 26.55
CA ALA A 296 -0.40 -38.52 26.66
C ALA A 296 -0.89 -39.94 26.33
N LYS A 297 -2.00 -40.34 26.96
CA LYS A 297 -2.65 -41.60 26.62
C LYS A 297 -3.48 -41.44 25.35
N LYS A 298 -3.40 -42.44 24.47
CA LYS A 298 -4.20 -42.54 23.26
C LYS A 298 -5.64 -43.01 23.59
N PRO A 299 -6.67 -42.58 22.84
CA PRO A 299 -6.62 -41.54 21.82
C PRO A 299 -6.36 -40.16 22.46
N TYR A 300 -5.64 -39.28 21.75
CA TYR A 300 -5.32 -37.96 22.26
C TYR A 300 -6.57 -37.07 22.24
N THR A 301 -6.94 -36.52 23.39
CA THR A 301 -8.20 -35.76 23.53
C THR A 301 -8.05 -34.24 23.44
N ARG A 302 -6.79 -33.76 23.44
CA ARG A 302 -6.42 -32.34 23.44
C ARG A 302 -5.29 -32.02 22.45
N PHE A 303 -4.96 -32.97 21.58
CA PHE A 303 -3.96 -32.78 20.53
C PHE A 303 -4.55 -33.20 19.19
N GLY A 304 -4.36 -32.39 18.14
CA GLY A 304 -4.81 -32.71 16.80
C GLY A 304 -3.98 -32.06 15.70
N GLY A 305 -4.02 -32.63 14.49
CA GLY A 305 -3.28 -32.13 13.34
C GLY A 305 -3.77 -30.78 12.81
N ILE A 306 -5.03 -30.41 13.08
CA ILE A 306 -5.60 -29.09 12.75
C ILE A 306 -5.91 -28.32 14.03
N VAL A 307 -6.73 -28.91 14.91
CA VAL A 307 -7.21 -28.29 16.14
C VAL A 307 -6.88 -29.14 17.36
N GLY A 308 -6.34 -28.56 18.42
CA GLY A 308 -6.11 -29.29 19.67
C GLY A 308 -7.42 -29.69 20.35
N LYS A 309 -8.30 -28.70 20.59
CA LYS A 309 -9.61 -28.94 21.19
C LYS A 309 -10.69 -28.01 20.68
N ASP A 310 -11.88 -28.56 20.45
CA ASP A 310 -13.08 -27.80 20.16
C ASP A 310 -14.07 -27.89 21.33
N SER A 311 -14.33 -26.74 21.95
CA SER A 311 -15.25 -26.61 23.08
C SER A 311 -16.63 -26.05 22.68
N SER A 312 -16.89 -25.88 21.38
CA SER A 312 -18.15 -25.35 20.85
C SER A 312 -18.93 -26.44 20.10
N SER A 313 -20.25 -26.28 19.99
CA SER A 313 -21.10 -27.11 19.14
C SER A 313 -21.32 -26.52 17.75
N THR A 314 -20.84 -25.29 17.49
CA THR A 314 -21.15 -24.51 16.28
C THR A 314 -19.93 -24.22 15.41
N THR A 315 -18.74 -24.69 15.78
CA THR A 315 -17.53 -24.48 14.98
C THR A 315 -17.68 -25.13 13.61
N ASP A 316 -17.34 -24.39 12.56
CA ASP A 316 -17.35 -24.90 11.19
C ASP A 316 -15.93 -25.29 10.74
N PHE A 317 -15.77 -26.51 10.26
CA PHE A 317 -14.52 -27.03 9.73
C PHE A 317 -14.73 -27.46 8.29
N LYS A 318 -13.92 -26.92 7.38
CA LYS A 318 -14.07 -27.20 5.96
C LYS A 318 -12.73 -27.25 5.26
N ASN A 319 -12.52 -28.29 4.46
CA ASN A 319 -11.40 -28.34 3.51
C ASN A 319 -10.02 -28.16 4.16
N ASN A 320 -9.80 -28.77 5.32
CA ASN A 320 -8.50 -28.72 6.02
C ASN A 320 -7.74 -30.04 5.87
N TYR A 321 -6.42 -29.95 5.89
CA TYR A 321 -5.52 -31.09 5.69
C TYR A 321 -4.33 -31.06 6.64
N PHE A 322 -3.85 -32.22 7.06
CA PHE A 322 -2.64 -32.29 7.89
C PHE A 322 -1.75 -33.46 7.49
N THR A 323 -0.45 -33.33 7.74
CA THR A 323 0.50 -34.41 7.53
C THR A 323 0.14 -35.61 8.40
N GLU A 324 -0.05 -36.76 7.74
CA GLU A 324 -0.39 -38.02 8.37
C GLU A 324 0.67 -38.42 9.38
N THR A 325 0.26 -38.57 10.64
CA THR A 325 1.10 -39.04 11.75
C THR A 325 0.32 -40.07 12.54
N GLU A 326 0.99 -41.17 12.91
CA GLU A 326 0.35 -42.29 13.57
C GLU A 326 -0.35 -41.87 14.89
N ASN A 327 -1.64 -42.20 15.01
CA ASN A 327 -2.51 -41.89 16.16
C ASN A 327 -2.84 -40.41 16.37
N VAL A 328 -2.57 -39.55 15.38
CA VAL A 328 -2.95 -38.14 15.40
C VAL A 328 -4.21 -37.93 14.57
N GLU A 329 -5.28 -37.52 15.23
CA GLU A 329 -6.54 -37.15 14.59
C GLU A 329 -6.52 -35.67 14.20
N ALA A 330 -7.45 -35.24 13.33
CA ALA A 330 -7.56 -33.84 12.95
C ALA A 330 -7.90 -32.91 14.14
N CYS A 331 -8.73 -33.41 15.07
CA CYS A 331 -9.11 -32.70 16.28
C CYS A 331 -9.10 -33.63 17.49
N GLY A 332 -8.46 -33.19 18.58
CA GLY A 332 -8.43 -33.97 19.83
C GLY A 332 -9.82 -34.23 20.41
N SER A 333 -10.82 -33.40 20.10
CA SER A 333 -12.21 -33.62 20.51
C SER A 333 -12.98 -34.64 19.65
N ASN A 334 -12.27 -35.43 18.83
CA ASN A 334 -12.82 -36.45 17.93
C ASN A 334 -13.88 -35.89 16.96
N LYS A 335 -13.56 -34.73 16.38
CA LYS A 335 -14.36 -34.08 15.34
C LYS A 335 -13.62 -34.13 14.00
N GLU A 336 -14.38 -34.21 12.91
CA GLU A 336 -13.89 -34.15 11.53
C GLU A 336 -13.42 -32.73 11.18
N ALA A 337 -12.28 -32.31 11.74
CA ALA A 337 -11.73 -30.98 11.51
C ALA A 337 -10.89 -30.88 10.23
N GLY A 338 -10.49 -32.01 9.64
CA GLY A 338 -9.62 -32.09 8.46
C GLY A 338 -9.26 -33.54 8.12
N LYS A 339 -8.50 -33.71 7.03
CA LYS A 339 -8.09 -35.03 6.51
C LYS A 339 -6.58 -35.21 6.61
N ALA A 340 -6.14 -36.37 7.10
CA ALA A 340 -4.73 -36.76 7.07
C ALA A 340 -4.29 -37.05 5.63
N LYS A 341 -3.09 -36.62 5.26
CA LYS A 341 -2.43 -36.91 3.97
C LYS A 341 -0.95 -37.13 4.19
N ALA A 342 -0.35 -38.09 3.48
CA ALA A 342 1.11 -38.23 3.47
C ALA A 342 1.77 -36.93 2.96
N TYR A 343 2.89 -36.55 3.55
CA TYR A 343 3.63 -35.34 3.15
C TYR A 343 3.97 -35.36 1.65
N ASP A 344 4.46 -36.49 1.14
CA ASP A 344 4.79 -36.64 -0.28
C ASP A 344 3.57 -36.33 -1.17
N TYR A 345 2.36 -36.76 -0.79
CA TYR A 345 1.14 -36.45 -1.51
C TYR A 345 0.82 -34.94 -1.47
N MET A 346 1.04 -34.28 -0.34
CA MET A 346 0.80 -32.84 -0.18
C MET A 346 1.69 -31.97 -1.10
N THR A 347 2.76 -32.52 -1.66
CA THR A 347 3.63 -31.83 -2.64
C THR A 347 3.22 -32.03 -4.11
N THR A 348 2.15 -32.81 -4.35
CA THR A 348 1.70 -33.16 -5.70
C THR A 348 0.71 -32.16 -6.26
N LYS A 349 0.57 -32.14 -7.59
CA LYS A 349 -0.47 -31.36 -8.27
C LYS A 349 -1.86 -31.88 -7.89
N GLU A 350 -2.01 -33.18 -7.69
CA GLU A 350 -3.28 -33.80 -7.29
C GLU A 350 -3.78 -33.26 -5.96
N PHE A 351 -2.89 -33.07 -4.97
CA PHE A 351 -3.27 -32.43 -3.71
C PHE A 351 -3.64 -30.97 -3.89
N TYR A 352 -2.88 -30.21 -4.69
CA TYR A 352 -3.24 -28.83 -5.03
C TYR A 352 -4.65 -28.74 -5.65
N ASP A 353 -4.97 -29.61 -6.60
CA ASP A 353 -6.28 -29.67 -7.24
C ASP A 353 -7.37 -30.05 -6.20
N GLU A 354 -7.08 -30.97 -5.27
CA GLU A 354 -8.00 -31.34 -4.17
C GLU A 354 -8.27 -30.16 -3.23
N LEU A 355 -7.22 -29.49 -2.75
CA LEU A 355 -7.30 -28.34 -1.86
C LEU A 355 -8.09 -27.19 -2.50
N THR A 356 -7.83 -26.90 -3.77
CA THR A 356 -8.44 -25.75 -4.47
C THR A 356 -9.81 -26.04 -5.07
N ALA A 357 -10.24 -27.30 -5.14
CA ALA A 357 -11.57 -27.68 -5.64
C ALA A 357 -12.72 -26.98 -4.89
N GLY A 358 -12.53 -26.68 -3.59
CA GLY A 358 -13.49 -26.00 -2.73
C GLY A 358 -13.49 -24.47 -2.80
N GLY A 359 -12.65 -23.88 -3.66
CA GLY A 359 -12.45 -22.43 -3.78
C GLY A 359 -11.29 -21.87 -2.95
N ALA A 360 -10.53 -22.73 -2.26
CA ALA A 360 -9.30 -22.33 -1.57
C ALA A 360 -8.34 -21.65 -2.55
N LYS A 361 -7.62 -20.63 -2.07
CA LYS A 361 -6.70 -19.85 -2.91
C LYS A 361 -5.26 -20.21 -2.56
N TYR A 362 -4.65 -20.99 -3.43
CA TYR A 362 -3.25 -21.37 -3.37
C TYR A 362 -2.67 -21.36 -4.78
N GLN A 363 -1.35 -21.45 -4.89
CA GLN A 363 -0.60 -21.60 -6.13
C GLN A 363 0.16 -22.93 -6.09
N TYR A 364 0.17 -23.64 -7.22
CA TYR A 364 0.97 -24.85 -7.38
C TYR A 364 2.42 -24.49 -7.72
N VAL A 365 3.35 -25.05 -6.96
CA VAL A 365 4.78 -25.01 -7.25
C VAL A 365 5.28 -26.44 -7.23
N GLU A 366 5.89 -26.89 -8.33
CA GLU A 366 6.33 -28.27 -8.49
C GLU A 366 7.30 -28.69 -7.37
N GLY A 367 6.99 -29.81 -6.71
CA GLY A 367 7.81 -30.38 -5.63
C GLY A 367 7.69 -29.65 -4.28
N LYS A 368 6.76 -28.70 -4.13
CA LYS A 368 6.46 -28.03 -2.86
C LYS A 368 4.99 -28.22 -2.49
N THR A 369 4.68 -28.08 -1.21
CA THR A 369 3.28 -27.90 -0.78
C THR A 369 2.69 -26.63 -1.41
N PRO A 370 1.36 -26.58 -1.69
CA PRO A 370 0.70 -25.42 -2.27
C PRO A 370 1.04 -24.13 -1.54
N VAL A 371 1.56 -23.11 -2.23
CA VAL A 371 1.94 -21.84 -1.59
C VAL A 371 0.79 -20.84 -1.66
N LEU A 372 0.81 -19.82 -0.81
CA LEU A 372 -0.20 -18.77 -0.85
C LEU A 372 -0.06 -17.90 -2.12
N PRO A 373 -1.15 -17.29 -2.59
CA PRO A 373 -1.08 -16.28 -3.64
C PRO A 373 -0.15 -15.12 -3.21
N THR A 374 0.45 -14.46 -4.19
CA THR A 374 1.17 -13.21 -3.95
C THR A 374 0.18 -12.09 -3.68
N LYS A 375 0.49 -11.20 -2.74
CA LYS A 375 -0.31 -9.99 -2.48
C LYS A 375 -0.35 -9.09 -3.72
N GLU A 376 -1.53 -8.60 -4.04
CA GLU A 376 -1.75 -7.58 -5.07
C GLU A 376 -1.93 -6.21 -4.43
N TYR A 377 -1.42 -5.17 -5.09
CA TYR A 377 -1.50 -3.77 -4.72
C TYR A 377 -2.36 -3.03 -5.72
N ALA A 378 -3.23 -2.13 -5.25
CA ALA A 378 -3.95 -1.21 -6.11
C ALA A 378 -2.98 -0.12 -6.57
N VAL A 379 -2.68 -0.07 -7.88
CA VAL A 379 -1.77 0.89 -8.48
C VAL A 379 -2.55 1.85 -9.36
N ASP A 380 -2.49 3.14 -9.02
CA ASP A 380 -3.11 4.22 -9.77
C ASP A 380 -2.17 4.80 -10.83
N PHE A 381 -2.71 5.07 -12.01
CA PHE A 381 -1.98 5.61 -13.16
C PHE A 381 -2.49 7.01 -13.48
N GLU A 382 -1.71 8.02 -13.12
CA GLU A 382 -2.04 9.41 -13.40
C GLU A 382 -1.46 9.83 -14.76
N VAL A 383 -2.31 10.36 -15.64
CA VAL A 383 -1.90 10.83 -16.96
C VAL A 383 -2.09 12.34 -17.04
N THR A 384 -1.04 13.04 -17.48
CA THR A 384 -1.05 14.48 -17.71
C THR A 384 -0.71 14.81 -19.16
N PRO A 385 -1.35 15.81 -19.79
CA PRO A 385 -2.42 16.67 -19.25
C PRO A 385 -3.75 15.95 -18.94
N ALA A 386 -4.61 16.53 -18.09
CA ALA A 386 -5.85 15.88 -17.64
C ALA A 386 -6.97 15.85 -18.70
N ASP A 387 -6.97 16.80 -19.65
CA ASP A 387 -8.04 16.98 -20.64
C ASP A 387 -7.81 16.19 -21.95
N LEU A 388 -6.96 15.17 -21.91
CA LEU A 388 -6.64 14.34 -23.07
C LEU A 388 -7.82 13.47 -23.49
N LYS A 389 -7.94 13.24 -24.80
CA LYS A 389 -9.00 12.43 -25.40
C LYS A 389 -8.50 11.03 -25.71
N ASN A 390 -9.39 10.04 -25.56
CA ASN A 390 -9.12 8.63 -25.88
C ASN A 390 -7.83 8.10 -25.23
N VAL A 391 -7.61 8.44 -23.96
CA VAL A 391 -6.48 7.90 -23.19
C VAL A 391 -6.67 6.40 -23.02
N VAL A 392 -5.64 5.65 -23.41
CA VAL A 392 -5.55 4.20 -23.27
C VAL A 392 -4.27 3.88 -22.51
N ILE A 393 -4.41 3.15 -21.41
CA ILE A 393 -3.30 2.68 -20.58
C ILE A 393 -3.24 1.16 -20.72
N LYS A 394 -2.05 0.62 -21.04
CA LYS A 394 -1.79 -0.81 -21.08
C LYS A 394 -0.67 -1.17 -20.11
N VAL A 395 -0.89 -2.21 -19.32
CA VAL A 395 0.12 -2.83 -18.46
C VAL A 395 0.46 -4.20 -19.06
N ASP A 396 1.73 -4.41 -19.43
CA ASP A 396 2.21 -5.58 -20.16
C ASP A 396 1.35 -5.94 -21.39
N GLY A 397 0.96 -4.90 -22.14
CA GLY A 397 0.15 -5.03 -23.35
C GLY A 397 -1.35 -5.26 -23.11
N LYS A 398 -1.80 -5.39 -21.85
CA LYS A 398 -3.23 -5.47 -21.51
C LYS A 398 -3.78 -4.10 -21.13
N GLU A 399 -4.83 -3.69 -21.82
CA GLU A 399 -5.57 -2.48 -21.51
C GLU A 399 -6.28 -2.60 -20.15
N ILE A 400 -6.14 -1.57 -19.31
CA ILE A 400 -6.77 -1.49 -18.00
C ILE A 400 -7.95 -0.52 -18.04
N THR A 401 -8.89 -0.68 -17.10
CA THR A 401 -10.04 0.22 -16.94
C THR A 401 -9.88 1.09 -15.70
N ASN A 402 -10.48 2.29 -15.70
CA ASN A 402 -10.52 3.21 -14.56
C ASN A 402 -9.16 3.72 -14.04
N ASN A 403 -8.08 3.63 -14.82
CA ASN A 403 -6.74 4.09 -14.44
C ASN A 403 -6.16 3.44 -13.16
N THR A 404 -6.70 2.31 -12.71
CA THR A 404 -6.19 1.56 -11.56
C THR A 404 -6.02 0.09 -11.96
N ALA A 405 -4.94 -0.56 -11.54
CA ALA A 405 -4.74 -2.00 -11.73
C ALA A 405 -4.32 -2.68 -10.42
N MET A 406 -4.78 -3.91 -10.21
CA MET A 406 -4.26 -4.77 -9.14
C MET A 406 -3.01 -5.48 -9.65
N LEU A 407 -1.85 -5.14 -9.09
CA LEU A 407 -0.55 -5.66 -9.52
C LEU A 407 0.20 -6.29 -8.35
N THR A 408 0.84 -7.43 -8.58
CA THR A 408 1.77 -8.00 -7.61
C THR A 408 3.07 -7.18 -7.57
N ALA A 409 3.90 -7.39 -6.54
CA ALA A 409 5.25 -6.84 -6.58
C ALA A 409 6.03 -7.37 -7.80
N GLY A 410 6.70 -6.49 -8.54
CA GLY A 410 7.37 -6.84 -9.79
C GLY A 410 7.58 -5.67 -10.73
N THR A 411 8.14 -5.97 -11.91
CA THR A 411 8.41 -4.99 -12.96
C THR A 411 7.40 -5.14 -14.09
N TYR A 412 6.86 -4.02 -14.57
CA TYR A 412 5.82 -3.95 -15.59
C TYR A 412 6.16 -2.93 -16.67
N THR A 413 5.80 -3.22 -17.91
CA THR A 413 5.85 -2.25 -19.01
C THR A 413 4.50 -1.56 -19.13
N VAL A 414 4.49 -0.23 -19.00
CA VAL A 414 3.28 0.59 -19.14
C VAL A 414 3.36 1.38 -20.43
N GLU A 415 2.33 1.25 -21.25
CA GLU A 415 2.14 2.02 -22.47
C GLU A 415 0.94 2.95 -22.29
N VAL A 416 1.13 4.24 -22.56
CA VAL A 416 0.07 5.25 -22.52
C VAL A 416 -0.03 5.89 -23.88
N THR A 417 -1.23 5.90 -24.44
CA THR A 417 -1.54 6.58 -25.71
C THR A 417 -2.76 7.47 -25.52
N ALA A 418 -2.78 8.59 -26.22
CA ALA A 418 -3.93 9.48 -26.29
C ALA A 418 -4.01 10.12 -27.70
N ASP A 419 -5.18 10.64 -28.06
CA ASP A 419 -5.31 11.46 -29.25
C ASP A 419 -4.32 12.64 -29.19
N ASP A 420 -3.81 13.03 -30.36
CA ASP A 420 -2.98 14.22 -30.51
C ASP A 420 -1.66 14.22 -29.70
N CYS A 421 -1.31 13.10 -29.05
CA CYS A 421 -0.10 12.92 -28.25
C CYS A 421 0.84 11.86 -28.82
N GLU A 422 2.15 12.03 -28.59
CA GLU A 422 3.13 10.98 -28.84
C GLU A 422 2.91 9.81 -27.85
N PRO A 423 2.98 8.55 -28.30
CA PRO A 423 2.85 7.40 -27.41
C PRO A 423 4.02 7.35 -26.42
N LEU A 424 3.73 7.00 -25.17
CA LEU A 424 4.73 6.84 -24.12
C LEU A 424 4.79 5.37 -23.69
N SER A 425 6.00 4.84 -23.54
CA SER A 425 6.25 3.52 -22.97
C SER A 425 7.32 3.63 -21.90
N LYS A 426 7.04 3.10 -20.71
CA LYS A 426 7.93 3.19 -19.55
C LYS A 426 7.86 1.90 -18.73
N GLU A 427 9.00 1.46 -18.24
CA GLU A 427 9.09 0.39 -17.25
C GLU A 427 8.86 0.96 -15.84
N ILE A 428 8.03 0.29 -15.05
CA ILE A 428 7.75 0.63 -13.66
C ILE A 428 8.04 -0.56 -12.75
N THR A 429 8.32 -0.31 -11.48
CA THR A 429 8.48 -1.34 -10.45
C THR A 429 7.45 -1.11 -9.36
N ILE A 430 6.69 -2.15 -9.02
CA ILE A 430 5.73 -2.20 -7.92
C ILE A 430 6.36 -2.99 -6.78
N SER A 431 6.23 -2.50 -5.56
CA SER A 431 6.72 -3.15 -4.35
C SER A 431 5.75 -2.94 -3.19
N ALA A 432 6.13 -3.36 -1.97
CA ALA A 432 5.39 -3.04 -0.76
C ALA A 432 5.43 -1.53 -0.41
N ASP A 433 6.36 -0.76 -1.00
CA ASP A 433 6.41 0.69 -0.83
C ASP A 433 5.21 1.36 -1.50
N ILE A 434 4.41 2.03 -0.68
CA ILE A 434 3.22 2.77 -1.12
C ILE A 434 3.54 3.86 -2.15
N ALA A 435 4.78 4.38 -2.18
CA ALA A 435 5.20 5.36 -3.17
C ALA A 435 5.20 4.80 -4.60
N THR A 436 5.24 3.46 -4.74
CA THR A 436 5.16 2.78 -6.04
C THR A 436 3.73 2.52 -6.52
N HIS A 437 2.73 2.79 -5.67
CA HIS A 437 1.31 2.53 -5.97
C HIS A 437 0.62 3.70 -6.69
N THR A 438 1.35 4.76 -7.01
CA THR A 438 0.86 5.85 -7.87
C THR A 438 1.92 6.21 -8.90
N GLN A 439 1.60 6.03 -10.17
CA GLN A 439 2.52 6.19 -11.29
C GLN A 439 2.06 7.33 -12.20
N ALA A 440 2.83 8.40 -12.25
CA ALA A 440 2.56 9.55 -13.10
C ALA A 440 3.22 9.44 -14.49
N PHE A 441 2.44 9.75 -15.53
CA PHE A 441 2.83 9.74 -16.94
C PHE A 441 2.50 11.09 -17.56
N GLU A 442 3.53 11.78 -18.06
CA GLU A 442 3.39 13.04 -18.78
C GLU A 442 3.50 12.79 -20.28
N LEU A 443 2.41 13.04 -21.00
CA LEU A 443 2.33 12.89 -22.45
C LEU A 443 2.68 14.20 -23.15
N ALA A 444 3.48 14.08 -24.22
CA ALA A 444 3.80 15.21 -25.08
C ALA A 444 2.82 15.29 -26.25
N TYR A 445 2.24 16.47 -26.49
CA TYR A 445 1.46 16.72 -27.70
C TYR A 445 2.33 16.56 -28.97
N LYS A 446 1.75 16.02 -30.03
CA LYS A 446 2.36 15.97 -31.36
C LYS A 446 2.62 17.39 -31.87
N SER A 447 3.62 17.53 -32.74
CA SER A 447 3.89 18.80 -33.42
C SER A 447 2.69 19.24 -34.27
N ALA A 448 2.50 20.56 -34.39
CA ALA A 448 1.53 21.11 -35.33
C ALA A 448 1.87 20.71 -36.78
N ASP A 449 0.88 20.75 -37.67
CA ASP A 449 1.11 20.58 -39.11
C ASP A 449 1.66 21.87 -39.71
N TYR A 450 2.93 21.85 -40.08
CA TYR A 450 3.63 22.97 -40.69
C TYR A 450 3.68 22.93 -42.21
N THR A 451 3.02 21.96 -42.85
CA THR A 451 3.14 21.73 -44.30
C THR A 451 2.81 22.98 -45.14
N GLU A 452 1.76 23.72 -44.77
CA GLU A 452 1.41 24.96 -45.46
C GLU A 452 2.34 26.13 -45.10
N LEU A 453 2.87 26.16 -43.88
CA LEU A 453 3.85 27.17 -43.47
C LEU A 453 5.14 27.01 -44.26
N ASP A 454 5.60 25.78 -44.47
CA ASP A 454 6.77 25.47 -45.27
C ASP A 454 6.62 25.93 -46.72
N LYS A 455 5.41 25.77 -47.29
CA LYS A 455 5.10 26.25 -48.65
C LYS A 455 5.13 27.78 -48.72
N ALA A 456 4.47 28.46 -47.79
CA ALA A 456 4.43 29.92 -47.73
C ALA A 456 5.82 30.53 -47.52
N GLU A 457 6.59 29.99 -46.56
CA GLU A 457 7.96 30.40 -46.27
C GLU A 457 8.88 30.22 -47.49
N LYS A 458 8.80 29.07 -48.16
CA LYS A 458 9.58 28.80 -49.38
C LYS A 458 9.22 29.76 -50.51
N ALA A 459 7.93 30.04 -50.71
CA ALA A 459 7.46 30.97 -51.73
C ALA A 459 7.96 32.40 -51.46
N ALA A 460 7.86 32.87 -50.22
CA ALA A 460 8.35 34.19 -49.81
C ALA A 460 9.87 34.32 -50.01
N LYS A 461 10.65 33.30 -49.62
CA LYS A 461 12.13 33.29 -49.78
C LYS A 461 12.60 33.20 -51.23
N ALA A 462 11.75 32.77 -52.15
CA ALA A 462 12.08 32.70 -53.59
C ALA A 462 11.98 34.05 -54.30
N LEU A 463 11.38 35.06 -53.66
CA LEU A 463 11.25 36.40 -54.22
C LEU A 463 12.59 37.15 -54.18
N ASN A 464 12.91 37.89 -55.23
CA ASN A 464 14.06 38.79 -55.24
C ASN A 464 13.67 40.13 -54.59
N LYS A 465 14.18 40.39 -53.39
CA LYS A 465 13.87 41.61 -52.61
C LYS A 465 14.15 42.91 -53.35
N ASP A 466 15.12 42.93 -54.26
CA ASP A 466 15.52 44.17 -54.96
C ASP A 466 14.46 44.64 -55.95
N ASP A 467 13.57 43.75 -56.38
CA ASP A 467 12.49 44.05 -57.33
C ASP A 467 11.31 44.80 -56.69
N TYR A 468 11.29 44.96 -55.36
CA TYR A 468 10.18 45.52 -54.59
C TYR A 468 10.55 46.79 -53.83
N GLU A 469 9.59 47.70 -53.67
CA GLU A 469 9.79 49.00 -53.01
C GLU A 469 10.12 48.85 -51.51
N ASP A 470 9.43 47.94 -50.83
CA ASP A 470 9.63 47.60 -49.43
C ASP A 470 9.40 46.09 -49.23
N PHE A 471 10.32 45.41 -48.53
CA PHE A 471 10.28 43.97 -48.25
C PHE A 471 10.29 43.68 -46.72
N SER A 472 10.26 44.72 -45.90
CA SER A 472 10.45 44.63 -44.44
C SER A 472 9.36 43.81 -43.74
N GLU A 473 8.10 43.93 -44.16
CA GLU A 473 7.01 43.14 -43.57
C GLU A 473 7.11 41.64 -43.90
N VAL A 474 7.68 41.26 -45.05
CA VAL A 474 7.94 39.85 -45.37
C VAL A 474 9.07 39.30 -44.50
N GLU A 475 10.15 40.05 -44.31
CA GLU A 475 11.25 39.65 -43.40
C GLU A 475 10.77 39.50 -41.96
N LYS A 476 9.90 40.42 -41.51
CA LYS A 476 9.30 40.38 -40.17
C LYS A 476 8.39 39.16 -40.00
N ALA A 477 7.54 38.85 -40.98
CA ALA A 477 6.68 37.66 -40.95
C ALA A 477 7.51 36.36 -40.93
N LEU A 478 8.59 36.29 -41.72
CA LEU A 478 9.51 35.14 -41.73
C LEU A 478 10.28 34.99 -40.41
N ALA A 479 10.70 36.11 -39.80
CA ALA A 479 11.40 36.09 -38.51
C ALA A 479 10.49 35.72 -37.33
N ALA A 480 9.18 35.89 -37.48
CA ALA A 480 8.17 35.54 -36.47
C ALA A 480 7.77 34.06 -36.48
N ILE A 481 8.30 33.25 -37.41
CA ILE A 481 7.99 31.82 -37.49
C ILE A 481 8.46 31.11 -36.21
N ASP A 482 7.52 30.52 -35.49
CA ASP A 482 7.75 29.67 -34.33
C ASP A 482 7.49 28.21 -34.70
N ARG A 483 8.50 27.36 -34.53
CA ARG A 483 8.44 25.91 -34.82
C ARG A 483 8.24 25.07 -33.56
N THR A 484 7.98 25.69 -32.42
CA THR A 484 7.72 25.02 -31.14
C THR A 484 6.25 24.71 -30.91
N LYS A 485 5.36 25.18 -31.79
CA LYS A 485 3.91 24.95 -31.69
C LYS A 485 3.57 23.48 -31.84
N ASN A 486 2.69 23.03 -30.95
CA ASN A 486 2.10 21.70 -31.01
C ASN A 486 0.69 21.74 -31.63
N ILE A 487 0.10 20.58 -31.85
CA ILE A 487 -1.19 20.43 -32.54
C ILE A 487 -2.35 21.21 -31.88
N THR A 488 -2.30 21.50 -30.57
CA THR A 488 -3.30 22.34 -29.90
C THR A 488 -3.23 23.81 -30.29
N GLU A 489 -2.10 24.23 -30.86
CA GLU A 489 -1.79 25.59 -31.30
C GLU A 489 -1.82 25.72 -32.83
N GLN A 490 -2.46 24.80 -33.55
CA GLN A 490 -2.51 24.81 -35.02
C GLN A 490 -3.02 26.16 -35.58
N ALA A 491 -3.95 26.83 -34.90
CA ALA A 491 -4.45 28.13 -35.31
C ALA A 491 -3.36 29.22 -35.32
N ASP A 492 -2.36 29.13 -34.45
CA ASP A 492 -1.20 30.04 -34.46
C ASP A 492 -0.33 29.77 -35.69
N VAL A 493 -0.14 28.50 -36.05
CA VAL A 493 0.59 28.10 -37.28
C VAL A 493 -0.14 28.62 -38.52
N ASP A 494 -1.45 28.45 -38.58
CA ASP A 494 -2.28 28.95 -39.68
C ASP A 494 -2.25 30.49 -39.75
N ALA A 495 -2.17 31.18 -38.61
CA ALA A 495 -1.99 32.63 -38.56
C ALA A 495 -0.62 33.08 -39.08
N MET A 496 0.45 32.32 -38.80
CA MET A 496 1.79 32.56 -39.37
C MET A 496 1.78 32.41 -40.88
N VAL A 497 1.12 31.36 -41.41
CA VAL A 497 0.92 31.16 -42.86
C VAL A 497 0.23 32.37 -43.47
N LYS A 498 -0.87 32.81 -42.86
CA LYS A 498 -1.65 33.96 -43.32
C LYS A 498 -0.82 35.25 -43.31
N ALA A 499 -0.04 35.50 -42.26
CA ALA A 499 0.82 36.68 -42.16
C ALA A 499 1.86 36.75 -43.29
N ILE A 500 2.51 35.63 -43.62
CA ILE A 500 3.46 35.55 -44.74
C ILE A 500 2.74 35.81 -46.07
N ASN A 501 1.62 35.14 -46.31
CA ASN A 501 0.87 35.27 -47.56
C ASN A 501 0.33 36.70 -47.75
N ASP A 502 -0.20 37.32 -46.71
CA ASP A 502 -0.69 38.71 -46.74
C ASP A 502 0.47 39.69 -46.99
N ALA A 503 1.62 39.51 -46.34
CA ALA A 503 2.80 40.35 -46.55
C ALA A 503 3.31 40.23 -48.01
N VAL A 504 3.36 39.02 -48.55
CA VAL A 504 3.73 38.76 -49.95
C VAL A 504 2.72 39.38 -50.92
N ALA A 505 1.41 39.28 -50.65
CA ALA A 505 0.37 39.82 -51.51
C ALA A 505 0.38 41.36 -51.57
N ASN A 506 0.85 42.03 -50.52
CA ASN A 506 0.94 43.49 -50.42
C ASN A 506 2.21 44.09 -51.04
N LEU A 507 3.12 43.26 -51.58
CA LEU A 507 4.36 43.73 -52.19
C LEU A 507 4.10 44.57 -53.46
N VAL A 508 4.70 45.75 -53.53
CA VAL A 508 4.67 46.64 -54.70
C VAL A 508 5.99 46.53 -55.46
N LYS A 509 5.94 46.14 -56.73
CA LYS A 509 7.14 46.07 -57.58
C LYS A 509 7.65 47.46 -57.91
N LYS A 510 8.97 47.64 -57.84
CA LYS A 510 9.62 48.85 -58.36
C LYS A 510 9.31 48.98 -59.84
N THR A 511 8.96 50.19 -60.26
CA THR A 511 8.77 50.49 -61.68
C THR A 511 10.12 50.35 -62.40
N PRO A 512 10.18 49.79 -63.63
CA PRO A 512 11.40 49.82 -64.42
C PRO A 512 11.85 51.27 -64.55
N ALA A 513 13.16 51.52 -64.42
CA ALA A 513 13.74 52.83 -64.66
C ALA A 513 13.45 53.26 -66.10
N SER A 514 12.34 53.97 -66.30
CA SER A 514 12.08 54.75 -67.50
C SER A 514 12.96 55.98 -67.42
N SER A 515 13.88 56.10 -68.36
CA SER A 515 14.55 57.34 -68.71
C SER A 515 13.52 58.46 -68.95
N GLN A 516 13.53 59.46 -68.04
CA GLN A 516 13.15 60.89 -68.10
C GLN A 516 12.51 61.49 -69.39
N PRO A 517 11.77 62.65 -69.36
CA PRO A 517 11.92 63.80 -68.44
C PRO A 517 10.61 64.53 -68.01
N ASP A 518 10.82 65.68 -67.36
CA ASP A 518 9.94 66.58 -66.62
C ASP A 518 8.73 67.23 -67.33
N SER A 519 7.77 67.65 -66.47
CA SER A 519 7.14 68.99 -66.41
C SER A 519 5.61 69.15 -66.66
N VAL A 520 4.97 69.63 -65.59
CA VAL A 520 3.82 70.58 -65.40
C VAL A 520 2.41 70.39 -66.02
N SER A 521 1.43 70.42 -65.09
CA SER A 521 0.18 71.22 -65.06
C SER A 521 -1.00 70.88 -65.99
N SER A 522 -2.15 70.50 -65.40
CA SER A 522 -3.31 71.41 -65.20
C SER A 522 -4.56 70.69 -64.64
N SER A 523 -5.45 71.52 -64.10
CA SER A 523 -6.57 71.30 -63.17
C SER A 523 -7.95 70.97 -63.78
N ALA A 524 -8.88 70.59 -62.87
CA ALA A 524 -10.36 70.60 -62.93
C ALA A 524 -11.01 69.35 -63.58
N SER A 525 -12.15 68.78 -63.11
CA SER A 525 -13.19 69.16 -62.14
C SER A 525 -14.16 67.97 -61.91
N ASP A 526 -14.78 67.94 -60.74
CA ASP A 526 -16.16 67.50 -60.37
C ASP A 526 -16.74 66.13 -60.80
N SER A 527 -17.28 65.37 -59.84
CA SER A 527 -18.71 65.39 -59.50
C SER A 527 -19.12 64.27 -58.51
N LYS A 528 -20.13 64.58 -57.70
CA LYS A 528 -20.79 63.75 -56.67
C LYS A 528 -21.86 62.82 -57.25
N SER A 529 -22.10 61.67 -56.60
CA SER A 529 -23.43 61.16 -56.18
C SER A 529 -23.22 59.77 -55.50
N ASP A 530 -23.57 59.52 -54.25
CA ASP A 530 -24.83 59.47 -53.48
C ASP A 530 -25.63 58.15 -53.54
N SER A 531 -26.04 57.75 -52.33
CA SER A 531 -27.20 56.92 -51.94
C SER A 531 -27.11 55.38 -51.80
N SER A 532 -27.05 54.95 -50.52
CA SER A 532 -28.09 54.20 -49.77
C SER A 532 -28.36 52.73 -50.17
N SER A 533 -28.75 51.76 -49.32
CA SER A 533 -29.41 51.78 -48.01
C SER A 533 -29.50 50.35 -47.42
N LYS A 534 -29.45 50.24 -46.07
CA LYS A 534 -30.35 49.49 -45.12
C LYS A 534 -30.75 48.02 -45.42
N ALA A 535 -30.99 47.12 -44.46
CA ALA A 535 -31.07 47.15 -42.99
C ALA A 535 -31.25 45.72 -42.42
N ALA A 536 -30.70 45.50 -41.22
CA ALA A 536 -31.32 44.94 -39.99
C ALA A 536 -32.02 43.56 -40.04
N SER A 537 -31.88 42.71 -39.01
CA SER A 537 -32.31 42.92 -37.62
C SER A 537 -31.87 41.70 -36.78
N ASN A 538 -31.24 41.87 -35.60
CA ASN A 538 -31.80 41.99 -34.23
C ASN A 538 -32.10 40.60 -33.60
N ALA A 539 -31.97 40.31 -32.30
CA ALA A 539 -31.74 41.06 -31.06
C ALA A 539 -31.33 40.05 -29.95
N SER A 540 -30.43 40.42 -29.01
CA SER A 540 -30.68 40.85 -27.60
C SER A 540 -30.48 39.73 -26.56
N ASN A 541 -29.43 39.81 -25.72
CA ASN A 541 -29.36 40.37 -24.33
C ASN A 541 -30.08 39.48 -23.28
N THR A 542 -29.58 39.20 -22.07
CA THR A 542 -28.81 39.98 -21.07
C THR A 542 -28.30 39.04 -19.93
N ASN A 543 -27.19 39.41 -19.29
CA ASN A 543 -26.66 38.95 -17.98
C ASN A 543 -27.56 39.47 -16.79
N PRO A 544 -27.42 39.18 -15.46
CA PRO A 544 -26.17 38.93 -14.69
C PRO A 544 -26.22 38.03 -13.40
N SER A 545 -25.05 37.87 -12.74
CA SER A 545 -24.78 37.94 -11.27
C SER A 545 -24.77 36.69 -10.35
N THR A 546 -23.57 36.40 -9.82
CA THR A 546 -23.13 36.10 -8.42
C THR A 546 -23.92 35.21 -7.45
N GLY A 547 -23.21 34.32 -6.73
CA GLY A 547 -23.61 33.84 -5.39
C GLY A 547 -22.76 32.67 -4.83
N VAL A 548 -22.22 32.85 -3.63
CA VAL A 548 -21.40 31.92 -2.82
C VAL A 548 -22.30 31.15 -1.83
N ALA A 549 -22.03 29.85 -1.55
CA ALA A 549 -22.24 29.20 -0.23
C ALA A 549 -21.78 27.73 -0.25
N GLY A 550 -21.15 27.28 0.84
CA GLY A 550 -20.70 25.89 1.07
C GLY A 550 -21.52 25.13 2.12
N GLY A 551 -21.03 23.92 2.44
CA GLY A 551 -21.49 23.00 3.51
C GLY A 551 -22.33 21.84 2.97
N ALA A 552 -22.24 20.60 3.45
CA ALA A 552 -21.41 19.92 4.45
C ALA A 552 -21.55 18.40 4.18
N PHE A 553 -20.46 17.63 4.30
CA PHE A 553 -20.49 16.17 4.27
C PHE A 553 -20.62 15.65 5.71
N ALA A 554 -21.65 14.85 5.99
CA ALA A 554 -21.84 14.20 7.28
C ALA A 554 -21.28 12.77 7.21
N LEU A 555 -20.18 12.53 7.92
CA LEU A 555 -19.59 11.22 8.16
C LEU A 555 -20.15 10.70 9.51
N ALA A 556 -20.92 9.62 9.47
CA ALA A 556 -21.48 8.99 10.66
C ALA A 556 -20.48 7.95 11.20
N LEU A 557 -19.78 8.29 12.28
CA LEU A 557 -19.00 7.38 13.12
C LEU A 557 -19.94 6.65 14.09
N LEU A 558 -19.89 5.32 14.08
CA LEU A 558 -20.57 4.46 15.06
C LEU A 558 -19.52 3.74 15.91
N SER A 559 -19.29 4.31 17.09
CA SER A 559 -18.95 3.71 18.39
C SER A 559 -18.08 2.46 18.45
N GLY A 560 -16.84 2.67 18.93
CA GLY A 560 -15.92 1.64 19.41
C GLY A 560 -16.42 0.89 20.65
N ALA A 561 -15.97 -0.36 20.76
CA ALA A 561 -16.23 -1.24 21.88
C ALA A 561 -15.22 -1.00 23.00
N THR A 562 -15.71 -0.66 24.18
CA THR A 562 -14.92 -0.57 25.42
C THR A 562 -14.30 -1.92 25.78
N VAL A 563 -12.97 -1.98 25.86
CA VAL A 563 -12.21 -3.09 26.46
C VAL A 563 -12.54 -3.15 27.95
N VAL A 564 -13.25 -4.19 28.40
CA VAL A 564 -13.41 -4.48 29.84
C VAL A 564 -12.38 -5.53 30.24
N MET A 565 -11.19 -5.08 30.62
CA MET A 565 -10.17 -5.92 31.26
C MET A 565 -10.49 -6.05 32.76
N ALA A 566 -11.30 -7.05 33.12
CA ALA A 566 -11.56 -7.35 34.52
C ALA A 566 -10.32 -8.02 35.17
N LYS A 567 -9.47 -7.22 35.84
CA LYS A 567 -8.49 -7.73 36.81
C LYS A 567 -9.23 -8.46 37.93
N LYS A 568 -9.27 -9.80 37.88
CA LYS A 568 -9.55 -10.62 39.07
C LYS A 568 -8.39 -10.44 40.04
N LYS A 569 -8.52 -9.50 40.98
CA LYS A 569 -7.72 -9.49 42.21
C LYS A 569 -7.98 -10.80 42.97
N LYS A 570 -6.89 -11.42 43.42
CA LYS A 570 -6.88 -12.61 44.30
C LYS A 570 -7.72 -12.40 45.55
#